data_AF-A0A353JZL8-F1
#
_entry.id   AF-A0A353JZL8-F1
#
_cell.length_a   1.000
_cell.length_b   1.000
_cell.length_c   1.000
_cell.angle_alpha   90.00
_cell.angle_beta   90.00
_cell.angle_gamma   90.00
#
_symmetry.space_group_name_H-M   'P 1'
#
loop_
_entity.id
_entity.type
_entity.pdbx_description
1 polymer ?
#
loop_
_entity_poly.entity_id
_entity_poly.type
_entity_poly.pdbx_seq_one_letter_code
_entity_poly.pdbx_strand_id
1 'polypeptide(L)' 'MRDKGYDVIGIGNYDKKLNKTVIKVYNRDDYGTILKGDLKFGKIENEKDKNSSVDIVVILGSDSIK' A
#
# COMPACT_ATOMS: atom_id res chain seq x y z
N MET A 1 4.85 -0.45 9.80
CA MET A 1 3.64 0.36 9.56
C MET A 1 3.15 1.00 10.85
N ARG A 2 2.79 0.23 11.88
CA ARG A 2 2.39 0.78 13.18
C ARG A 2 3.45 1.68 13.83
N ASP A 3 4.72 1.28 13.79
CA ASP A 3 5.85 2.08 14.32
C ASP A 3 6.08 3.40 13.57
N LYS A 4 5.49 3.54 12.37
CA LYS A 4 5.54 4.75 11.54
C LYS A 4 4.26 5.60 11.69
N GLY A 5 3.36 5.24 12.61
CA GLY A 5 2.12 5.97 12.89
C GLY A 5 0.93 5.60 12.00
N TYR A 6 1.04 4.56 11.17
CA TYR A 6 -0.10 4.09 10.36
C TYR A 6 -1.02 3.19 11.18
N ASP A 7 -2.33 3.43 11.07
CA ASP A 7 -3.33 2.48 11.55
C ASP A 7 -3.42 1.28 10.58
N VAL A 8 -3.28 0.08 11.11
CA VAL A 8 -3.28 -1.16 10.33
C VAL A 8 -4.52 -1.96 10.72
N ILE A 9 -5.54 -1.83 9.89
CA ILE A 9 -6.88 -2.42 10.06
C ILE A 9 -6.98 -3.88 9.57
N GLY A 10 -5.99 -4.38 8.82
CA GLY A 10 -5.99 -5.75 8.33
C GLY A 10 -4.65 -6.16 7.70
N ILE A 11 -4.34 -7.45 7.81
CA ILE A 11 -3.19 -8.10 7.16
C ILE A 11 -3.69 -9.43 6.61
N GLY A 12 -3.31 -9.76 5.38
CA GLY A 12 -3.70 -11.01 4.74
C GLY A 12 -2.69 -11.45 3.71
N ASN A 13 -2.87 -12.67 3.21
CA ASN A 13 -2.09 -13.22 2.11
C ASN A 13 -2.68 -12.74 0.78
N TYR A 14 -1.79 -12.51 -0.18
CA TYR A 14 -2.17 -12.20 -1.55
C TYR A 14 -1.82 -13.40 -2.44
N ASP A 15 -2.80 -13.94 -3.16
CA ASP A 15 -2.66 -15.21 -3.89
C ASP A 15 -1.62 -15.17 -5.03
N LYS A 16 -1.23 -13.97 -5.48
CA LYS A 16 -0.30 -13.79 -6.59
C LYS A 16 1.05 -13.31 -6.11
N LYS A 17 2.12 -13.88 -6.68
CA LYS A 17 3.47 -13.32 -6.52
C LYS A 17 3.62 -12.06 -7.34
N LEU A 18 4.15 -11.01 -6.73
CA LEU A 18 4.45 -9.74 -7.39
C LEU A 18 5.96 -9.48 -7.36
N ASN A 19 6.50 -9.02 -8.49
CA ASN A 19 7.92 -8.63 -8.57
C ASN A 19 8.17 -7.27 -7.89
N LYS A 20 7.14 -6.42 -7.83
CA LYS A 20 7.17 -5.09 -7.20
C LYS A 20 6.00 -4.92 -6.25
N THR A 21 6.24 -4.21 -5.17
CA THR A 21 5.22 -3.84 -4.20
C THR A 21 4.25 -2.86 -4.84
N VAL A 22 2.96 -3.06 -4.62
CA VAL A 22 1.89 -2.21 -5.14
C VAL A 22 1.22 -1.49 -3.98
N ILE A 23 1.08 -0.18 -4.12
CA ILE A 23 0.41 0.70 -3.17
C ILE A 23 -0.85 1.20 -3.85
N LYS A 24 -1.98 0.56 -3.55
CA LYS A 24 -3.29 0.93 -4.08
C LYS A 24 -3.90 2.02 -3.22
N VAL A 25 -4.30 3.13 -3.82
CA VAL A 25 -4.88 4.28 -3.12
C VAL A 25 -6.33 4.46 -3.55
N TYR A 26 -7.24 4.54 -2.58
CA TYR A 26 -8.69 4.60 -2.84
C TYR A 26 -9.27 5.99 -2.55
N ASN A 27 -9.00 6.54 -1.36
CA ASN A 27 -9.69 7.75 -0.90
C ASN A 27 -8.79 9.00 -0.85
N ARG A 28 -7.47 8.82 -0.66
CA ARG A 28 -6.53 9.91 -0.36
C ARG A 28 -5.20 9.77 -1.11
N ASP A 29 -5.10 10.46 -2.24
CA ASP A 29 -3.93 10.43 -3.14
C ASP A 29 -2.61 10.82 -2.44
N ASP A 30 -2.69 11.72 -1.46
CA ASP A 30 -1.55 12.17 -0.66
C ASP A 30 -0.96 11.05 0.20
N TYR A 31 -1.80 10.17 0.76
CA TYR A 31 -1.33 9.09 1.62
C TYR A 31 -0.45 8.09 0.87
N GLY A 32 -0.76 7.82 -0.41
CA GLY A 32 0.06 6.91 -1.23
C GLY A 32 1.47 7.46 -1.44
N THR A 33 1.58 8.77 -1.62
CA THR A 33 2.87 9.46 -1.79
C THR A 33 3.68 9.46 -0.50
N ILE A 34 3.06 9.76 0.64
CA ILE A 34 3.70 9.73 1.96
C ILE A 34 4.22 8.31 2.24
N LEU A 35 3.36 7.30 2.05
CA LEU A 35 3.72 5.90 2.30
C LEU A 35 4.85 5.41 1.39
N LYS A 36 4.83 5.79 0.11
CA LYS A 36 5.92 5.45 -0.81
C LYS A 36 7.24 6.09 -0.38
N GLY A 37 7.23 7.33 0.09
CA GLY A 37 8.41 7.99 0.65
C GLY A 37 8.96 7.24 1.86
N ASP A 38 8.06 6.76 2.72
CA ASP A 38 8.37 6.00 3.93
C ASP A 38 8.95 4.62 3.66
N LEU A 39 8.43 3.93 2.64
CA LEU A 39 8.89 2.62 2.20
C LEU A 39 10.15 2.72 1.34
N LYS A 40 10.30 3.79 0.56
CA LYS A 40 11.35 4.01 -0.45
C LYS A 40 11.34 3.01 -1.62
N PHE A 41 10.27 2.23 -1.77
CA PHE A 41 10.05 1.29 -2.88
C PHE A 41 8.56 1.16 -3.20
N GLY A 42 8.24 0.34 -4.22
CA GLY A 42 6.87 0.10 -4.67
C GLY A 42 6.35 1.11 -5.70
N LYS A 43 5.22 0.74 -6.31
CA LYS A 43 4.50 1.52 -7.33
C LYS A 43 3.14 1.94 -6.78
N ILE A 44 2.79 3.21 -6.95
CA ILE A 44 1.46 3.73 -6.60
C ILE A 44 0.50 3.44 -7.75
N GLU A 45 -0.68 2.93 -7.42
CA GLU A 45 -1.81 2.73 -8.31
C GLU A 45 -3.05 3.40 -7.71
N ASN A 46 -3.59 4.40 -8.41
CA ASN A 46 -4.80 5.09 -7.95
C ASN A 46 -6.02 4.30 -8.43
N GLU A 47 -6.76 3.75 -7.48
CA GLU A 47 -8.01 3.06 -7.71
C GLU A 47 -9.15 4.08 -7.74
N LYS A 48 -10.14 3.89 -8.61
CA LYS A 48 -11.26 4.84 -8.78
C LYS A 48 -12.41 4.60 -7.80
N ASP A 49 -12.31 3.59 -6.94
CA ASP A 49 -13.40 3.18 -6.07
C ASP A 49 -13.34 3.87 -4.70
N LYS A 50 -13.86 5.10 -4.66
CA LYS A 50 -13.86 5.99 -3.47
C LYS A 50 -14.85 5.60 -2.37
N ASN A 51 -15.57 4.48 -2.53
CA ASN A 51 -16.47 3.94 -1.51
C ASN A 51 -15.81 2.86 -0.63
N SER A 52 -14.49 2.71 -0.76
CA SER A 52 -13.72 1.78 0.05
C SER A 52 -13.63 2.26 1.51
N SER A 53 -13.83 1.35 2.45
CA SER A 53 -13.61 1.61 3.89
C SER A 53 -12.11 1.74 4.25
N VAL A 54 -11.23 1.56 3.27
CA VAL A 54 -9.78 1.61 3.45
C VAL A 54 -9.18 2.69 2.54
N ASP A 55 -8.25 3.47 3.08
CA ASP A 55 -7.58 4.53 2.32
C ASP A 55 -6.53 3.97 1.35
N ILE A 56 -5.77 2.98 1.82
CA ILE A 56 -4.66 2.34 1.10
C ILE A 56 -4.68 0.84 1.32
N VAL A 57 -4.34 0.08 0.27
CA VAL A 57 -3.92 -1.32 0.35
C VAL A 57 -2.49 -1.45 -0.14
N VAL A 58 -1.64 -2.09 0.67
CA VAL A 58 -0.25 -2.37 0.31
C VAL A 58 -0.10 -3.86 0.05
N ILE A 59 0.34 -4.20 -1.16
CA ILE A 59 0.60 -5.58 -1.56
C ILE A 59 2.11 -5.74 -1.73
N LEU A 60 2.73 -6.47 -0.82
CA LEU A 60 4.18 -6.66 -0.78
C LEU A 60 4.64 -7.57 -1.94
N GLY A 61 5.57 -7.07 -2.74
CA GLY A 61 6.27 -7.83 -3.78
C GLY A 61 7.64 -8.29 -3.33
N SER A 62 8.38 -8.98 -4.20
CA SER A 62 9.74 -9.44 -3.91
C SER A 62 10.73 -8.31 -3.59
N ASP A 63 10.48 -7.09 -4.07
CA ASP A 63 11.25 -5.89 -3.75
C ASP A 63 11.12 -5.42 -2.29
N SER A 64 10.15 -5.95 -1.55
CA SER A 64 9.97 -5.68 -0.12
C SER A 64 10.92 -6.49 0.77
N ILE A 65 11.53 -7.56 0.22
CA ILE A 65 12.48 -8.41 0.93
C ILE A 65 13.88 -7.88 0.61
N LYS A 66 14.55 -7.35 1.63
CA LYS A 66 15.96 -6.93 1.58
C LYS A 66 16.81 -7.82 2.47
#